data_AF-A0A316MRS4-F1
#
_entry.id   AF-A0A316MRS4-F1
#
_cell.length_a   1.000
_cell.length_b   1.000
_cell.length_c   1.000
_cell.angle_alpha   90.00
_cell.angle_beta   90.00
_cell.angle_gamma   90.00
#
_symmetry.space_group_name_H-M   'P 1'
#
loop_
_entity.id
_entity.type
_entity.pdbx_description
1 polymer ?
#
loop_
_entity_poly.entity_id
_entity_poly.type
_entity_poly.pdbx_seq_one_letter_code
_entity_poly.pdbx_strand_id
1 'polypeptide(L)'
;MRLQKISDPSRAGSAGRPGPGRPEFRTLSDGSLDLAYFAGELLPNPDAIIVSLGGDLRNYAKLSRDDQVCSLMQQRQDALIAAEWEVVPGGEEARDEEAADFLREQLSELSWDSVTRKMHKGVMYGYSVAECMWGRDGGRITLDDIRVRKPWRFGFGKSGELKLRVLAETRLMPERKFWVATWGADDDDSPYGTGLGYHLWWPCYLKRNGAKFWSAFLDKFGMPSTKATYPNGATEEEKETALRAARALRSESAVAMPEGFEIQILEASGKGTASYEEFLKYWDDAIAKIILGQTGTTRQGQYAGTGDILEGVKAEMIKADADLLCESFNRGPAVWLTEW
;
A
#
# COMPACT_ATOMS: atom_id res chain seq x y z
N MET A 1 47.48 26.56 31.02
CA MET A 1 48.78 25.86 30.86
C MET A 1 48.99 25.65 29.36
N ARG A 2 50.13 26.09 28.84
CA ARG A 2 50.41 26.46 27.45
C ARG A 2 50.96 25.27 26.64
N LEU A 3 51.00 25.44 25.30
CA LEU A 3 51.78 24.74 24.25
C LEU A 3 50.93 23.74 23.41
N GLN A 4 50.97 23.67 22.08
CA GLN A 4 51.68 24.39 21.01
C GLN A 4 51.03 24.02 19.65
N LYS A 5 51.06 24.94 18.67
CA LYS A 5 50.78 24.67 17.24
C LYS A 5 52.08 24.17 16.58
N ILE A 6 51.98 23.18 15.68
CA ILE A 6 52.98 22.88 14.65
C ILE A 6 52.28 22.78 13.28
N SER A 7 52.60 23.78 12.46
CA SER A 7 52.64 23.93 10.98
C SER A 7 52.13 22.84 10.01
N ASP A 8 51.30 23.32 9.06
CA ASP A 8 51.09 22.93 7.63
C ASP A 8 52.40 22.71 6.82
N PRO A 9 52.45 22.16 5.57
CA PRO A 9 51.44 22.26 4.48
C PRO A 9 51.24 21.05 3.52
N SER A 10 50.26 21.19 2.62
CA SER A 10 50.14 20.63 1.25
C SER A 10 49.09 19.52 1.00
N ARG A 11 47.89 19.91 0.54
CA ARG A 11 47.48 19.78 -0.88
C ARG A 11 46.02 20.22 -1.06
N ALA A 12 45.83 21.07 -2.07
CA ALA A 12 44.57 21.65 -2.51
C ALA A 12 43.64 20.62 -3.18
N GLY A 13 42.32 20.86 -3.13
CA GLY A 13 41.33 20.08 -3.87
C GLY A 13 39.89 20.53 -3.66
N SER A 14 39.49 21.59 -4.38
CA SER A 14 38.13 22.02 -4.79
C SER A 14 36.88 21.56 -4.03
N ALA A 15 36.11 22.54 -3.54
CA ALA A 15 34.72 22.42 -3.11
C ALA A 15 33.78 21.99 -4.26
N GLY A 16 33.13 20.84 -4.12
CA GLY A 16 32.05 20.36 -4.98
C GLY A 16 30.68 20.70 -4.38
N ARG A 17 29.81 21.32 -5.19
CA ARG A 17 28.40 21.60 -4.85
C ARG A 17 27.63 20.30 -4.58
N PRO A 18 26.70 20.23 -3.60
CA PRO A 18 25.87 19.05 -3.42
C PRO A 18 24.86 18.95 -4.56
N GLY A 19 24.97 17.90 -5.39
CA GLY A 19 23.96 17.54 -6.38
C GLY A 19 22.68 17.02 -5.71
N PRO A 20 21.55 16.95 -6.46
CA PRO A 20 20.29 16.45 -5.92
C PRO A 20 20.45 14.97 -5.54
N GLY A 21 20.25 14.67 -4.26
CA GLY A 21 20.43 13.34 -3.69
C GLY A 21 19.57 12.30 -4.41
N ARG A 22 20.23 11.33 -5.05
CA ARG A 22 19.60 10.05 -5.37
C ARG A 22 19.32 9.34 -4.05
N PRO A 23 18.15 8.72 -3.84
CA PRO A 23 17.98 7.81 -2.72
C PRO A 23 18.93 6.62 -2.94
N GLU A 24 20.02 6.57 -2.17
CA GLU A 24 20.85 5.36 -2.07
C GLU A 24 20.05 4.31 -1.30
N PHE A 25 19.51 3.34 -2.03
CA PHE A 25 19.00 2.11 -1.44
C PHE A 25 20.20 1.23 -1.09
N ARG A 26 20.62 1.27 0.17
CA ARG A 26 21.52 0.27 0.74
C ARG A 26 20.68 -0.95 1.10
N THR A 27 20.77 -2.02 0.32
CA THR A 27 20.38 -3.35 0.80
C THR A 27 21.36 -3.74 1.89
N LEU A 28 21.00 -3.51 3.16
CA LEU A 28 21.69 -4.09 4.30
C LEU A 28 21.21 -5.53 4.44
N SER A 29 21.74 -6.43 3.60
CA SER A 29 21.77 -7.85 3.92
C SER A 29 23.16 -8.15 4.51
N ASP A 30 23.41 -7.71 5.74
CA ASP A 30 24.70 -7.95 6.40
C ASP A 30 24.77 -9.29 7.13
N GLY A 31 23.76 -10.17 6.99
CA GLY A 31 23.82 -11.50 7.58
C GLY A 31 23.96 -11.50 9.11
N SER A 32 23.66 -10.38 9.78
CA SER A 32 23.48 -10.32 11.24
C SER A 32 22.11 -10.90 11.64
N LEU A 33 21.83 -12.11 11.16
CA LEU A 33 20.77 -12.93 11.71
C LEU A 33 21.16 -13.25 13.17
N ASP A 34 20.36 -12.71 14.09
CA ASP A 34 19.55 -13.50 15.04
C ASP A 34 19.57 -12.91 16.47
N LEU A 35 20.66 -12.30 16.94
CA LEU A 35 20.72 -11.84 18.35
C LEU A 35 19.90 -10.58 18.66
N ALA A 36 19.70 -9.68 17.70
CA ALA A 36 18.90 -8.47 17.89
C ALA A 36 17.40 -8.76 17.98
N TYR A 37 16.93 -9.85 17.34
CA TYR A 37 15.53 -10.27 17.38
C TYR A 37 15.13 -10.81 18.76
N PHE A 38 16.06 -11.39 19.51
CA PHE A 38 15.79 -11.92 20.85
C PHE A 38 15.68 -10.84 21.94
N ALA A 39 16.19 -9.62 21.71
CA ALA A 39 16.17 -8.55 22.72
C ALA A 39 14.89 -7.68 22.70
N GLY A 40 14.09 -7.76 21.63
CA GLY A 40 12.84 -6.99 21.50
C GLY A 40 11.70 -7.58 22.33
N GLU A 41 10.86 -6.72 22.92
CA GLU A 41 9.61 -7.12 23.59
C GLU A 41 8.51 -7.60 22.62
N LEU A 42 8.67 -7.28 21.33
CA LEU A 42 7.78 -7.64 20.24
C LEU A 42 8.48 -8.55 19.24
N LEU A 43 7.74 -9.49 18.70
CA LEU A 43 8.15 -10.24 17.52
C LEU A 43 8.36 -9.27 16.35
N PRO A 44 9.40 -9.47 15.54
CA PRO A 44 9.58 -8.74 14.31
C PRO A 44 8.48 -9.09 13.32
N ASN A 45 8.10 -8.12 12.49
CA ASN A 45 7.24 -8.42 11.35
C ASN A 45 8.09 -9.08 10.25
N PRO A 46 7.73 -10.28 9.74
CA PRO A 46 8.52 -10.99 8.73
C PRO A 46 8.49 -10.32 7.34
N ASP A 47 7.57 -9.37 7.11
CA ASP A 47 7.45 -8.64 5.86
C ASP A 47 8.72 -7.79 5.56
N ALA A 48 9.56 -8.29 4.67
CA ALA A 48 10.82 -7.64 4.29
C ALA A 48 10.62 -6.25 3.64
N ILE A 49 9.49 -6.03 2.96
CA ILE A 49 9.19 -4.73 2.33
C ILE A 49 8.91 -3.71 3.41
N ILE A 50 8.02 -3.99 4.36
CA ILE A 50 7.70 -3.03 5.41
C ILE A 50 8.91 -2.77 6.31
N VAL A 51 9.74 -3.79 6.58
CA VAL A 51 11.01 -3.64 7.30
C VAL A 51 11.93 -2.68 6.56
N SER A 52 12.08 -2.82 5.23
CA SER A 52 12.87 -1.88 4.41
C SER A 52 12.33 -0.44 4.42
N LEU A 53 11.05 -0.26 4.73
CA LEU A 53 10.37 1.04 4.86
C LEU A 53 10.34 1.56 6.30
N GLY A 54 11.15 0.99 7.20
CA GLY A 54 11.27 1.39 8.60
C GLY A 54 10.23 0.76 9.54
N GLY A 55 9.57 -0.33 9.12
CA GLY A 55 8.65 -1.12 9.95
C GLY A 55 7.28 -0.48 10.21
N ASP A 56 6.94 0.60 9.51
CA ASP A 56 5.70 1.36 9.72
C ASP A 56 4.61 1.00 8.69
N LEU A 57 3.60 0.24 9.13
CA LEU A 57 2.44 -0.17 8.33
C LEU A 57 1.65 1.02 7.72
N ARG A 58 1.84 2.26 8.22
CA ARG A 58 1.27 3.45 7.57
C ARG A 58 1.79 3.64 6.14
N ASN A 59 2.92 3.03 5.77
CA ASN A 59 3.38 3.02 4.38
C ASN A 59 2.40 2.28 3.46
N TYR A 60 1.81 1.17 3.90
CA TYR A 60 0.76 0.47 3.14
C TYR A 60 -0.54 1.26 3.07
N ALA A 61 -0.87 2.05 4.09
CA ALA A 61 -2.02 2.96 4.02
C ALA A 61 -1.91 3.99 2.88
N LYS A 62 -0.69 4.33 2.43
CA LYS A 62 -0.46 5.24 1.29
C LYS A 62 -0.76 4.58 -0.06
N LEU A 63 -0.86 3.25 -0.13
CA LEU A 63 -1.17 2.54 -1.36
C LEU A 63 -2.61 2.81 -1.81
N SER A 64 -3.54 3.02 -0.87
CA SER A 64 -4.92 3.41 -1.18
C SER A 64 -5.07 4.78 -1.84
N ARG A 65 -3.99 5.56 -2.00
CA ARG A 65 -3.99 6.78 -2.83
C ARG A 65 -3.86 6.48 -4.33
N ASP A 66 -3.47 5.27 -4.68
CA ASP A 66 -3.53 4.79 -6.05
C ASP A 66 -5.01 4.55 -6.42
N ASP A 67 -5.41 5.09 -7.56
CA ASP A 67 -6.79 5.07 -8.07
C ASP A 67 -7.31 3.63 -8.26
N GLN A 68 -6.46 2.76 -8.81
CA GLN A 68 -6.79 1.36 -9.06
C GLN A 68 -6.93 0.60 -7.74
N VAL A 69 -5.99 0.78 -6.80
CA VAL A 69 -6.08 0.17 -5.46
C VAL A 69 -7.34 0.62 -4.74
N CYS A 70 -7.65 1.92 -4.76
CA CYS A 70 -8.82 2.45 -4.05
C CYS A 70 -10.13 1.86 -4.60
N SER A 71 -10.28 1.87 -5.93
CA SER A 71 -11.49 1.38 -6.60
C SER A 71 -11.72 -0.11 -6.35
N LEU A 72 -10.68 -0.92 -6.50
CA LEU A 72 -10.81 -2.38 -6.39
C LEU A 72 -10.99 -2.83 -4.94
N MET A 73 -10.32 -2.19 -3.97
CA MET A 73 -10.55 -2.46 -2.56
C MET A 73 -11.98 -2.10 -2.16
N GLN A 74 -12.53 -1.00 -2.70
CA GLN A 74 -13.93 -0.65 -2.47
C GLN A 74 -14.86 -1.74 -3.02
N GLN A 75 -14.66 -2.20 -4.25
CA GLN A 75 -15.47 -3.27 -4.85
C GLN A 75 -15.41 -4.59 -4.06
N ARG A 76 -14.23 -4.97 -3.55
CA ARG A 76 -14.05 -6.15 -2.71
C ARG A 76 -14.79 -5.99 -1.39
N GLN A 77 -14.67 -4.83 -0.76
CA GLN A 77 -15.37 -4.53 0.51
C GLN A 77 -16.88 -4.47 0.35
N ASP A 78 -17.38 -3.83 -0.71
CA ASP A 78 -18.81 -3.72 -0.96
C ASP A 78 -19.44 -5.10 -1.20
N ALA A 79 -18.73 -5.99 -1.90
CA ALA A 79 -19.18 -7.36 -2.09
C ALA A 79 -19.16 -8.19 -0.79
N LEU A 80 -18.15 -8.00 0.06
CA LEU A 80 -18.10 -8.63 1.38
C LEU A 80 -19.25 -8.19 2.28
N ILE A 81 -19.55 -6.88 2.30
CA ILE A 81 -20.64 -6.34 3.12
C ILE A 81 -22.02 -6.71 2.57
N ALA A 82 -22.13 -6.97 1.27
CA ALA A 82 -23.37 -7.47 0.68
C ALA A 82 -23.67 -8.93 1.04
N ALA A 83 -22.70 -9.67 1.60
CA ALA A 83 -22.94 -11.04 2.04
C ALA A 83 -23.82 -11.06 3.29
N GLU A 84 -24.91 -11.81 3.25
CA GLU A 84 -25.76 -12.03 4.41
C GLU A 84 -25.01 -12.86 5.46
N TRP A 85 -25.22 -12.52 6.73
CA TRP A 85 -24.68 -13.27 7.85
C TRP A 85 -25.82 -13.98 8.59
N GLU A 86 -25.50 -15.13 9.15
CA GLU A 86 -26.38 -15.88 10.02
C GLU A 86 -25.61 -16.37 11.23
N VAL A 87 -26.33 -16.59 12.34
CA VAL A 87 -25.81 -17.26 13.52
C VAL A 87 -26.50 -18.61 13.60
N VAL A 88 -25.70 -19.66 13.45
CA VAL A 88 -26.15 -21.06 13.50
C VAL A 88 -25.78 -21.65 14.87
N PRO A 89 -26.69 -22.38 15.53
CA PRO A 89 -26.39 -23.11 16.75
C PRO A 89 -25.19 -24.05 16.61
N GLY A 90 -24.37 -24.15 17.65
CA GLY A 90 -23.21 -25.04 17.67
C GLY A 90 -23.55 -26.53 17.83
N GLY A 91 -24.81 -26.84 18.14
CA GLY A 91 -25.36 -28.17 18.38
C GLY A 91 -26.89 -28.15 18.39
N GLU A 92 -27.51 -29.28 18.73
CA GLU A 92 -28.97 -29.46 18.73
C GLU A 92 -29.61 -29.27 20.12
N GLU A 93 -28.82 -28.95 21.15
CA GLU A 93 -29.33 -28.80 22.51
C GLU A 93 -29.97 -27.42 22.73
N ALA A 94 -30.94 -27.33 23.64
CA ALA A 94 -31.63 -26.07 23.93
C ALA A 94 -30.68 -24.92 24.35
N ARG A 95 -29.53 -25.27 24.97
CA ARG A 95 -28.49 -24.28 25.31
C ARG A 95 -27.75 -23.73 24.08
N ASP A 96 -27.61 -24.53 23.02
CA ASP A 96 -26.93 -24.12 21.80
C ASP A 96 -27.81 -23.13 21.02
N GLU A 97 -29.11 -23.39 20.98
CA GLU A 97 -30.12 -22.47 20.46
C GLU A 97 -30.17 -21.17 21.27
N GLU A 98 -30.18 -21.25 22.61
CA GLU A 98 -30.16 -20.06 23.48
C GLU A 98 -28.91 -19.20 23.26
N ALA A 99 -27.74 -19.83 23.12
CA ALA A 99 -26.49 -19.13 22.82
C ALA A 99 -26.51 -18.47 21.44
N ALA A 100 -27.05 -19.15 20.43
CA ALA A 100 -27.19 -18.62 19.08
C ALA A 100 -28.17 -17.45 19.01
N ASP A 101 -29.33 -17.57 19.67
CA ASP A 101 -30.31 -16.50 19.78
C ASP A 101 -29.72 -15.27 20.47
N PHE A 102 -29.04 -15.46 21.60
CA PHE A 102 -28.37 -14.38 22.30
C PHE A 102 -27.32 -13.68 21.44
N LEU A 103 -26.45 -14.45 20.77
CA LEU A 103 -25.43 -13.85 19.90
C LEU A 103 -26.06 -13.10 18.72
N ARG A 104 -27.14 -13.65 18.13
CA ARG A 104 -27.86 -13.00 17.04
C ARG A 104 -28.45 -11.67 17.47
N GLU A 105 -29.06 -11.60 18.66
CA GLU A 105 -29.55 -10.34 19.25
C GLU A 105 -28.41 -9.33 19.42
N GLN A 106 -27.28 -9.74 20.04
CA GLN A 106 -26.13 -8.87 20.25
C GLN A 106 -25.56 -8.31 18.92
N LEU A 107 -25.43 -9.16 17.89
CA LEU A 107 -24.94 -8.72 16.58
C LEU A 107 -25.92 -7.78 15.86
N SER A 108 -27.23 -7.99 16.03
CA SER A 108 -28.27 -7.18 15.39
C SER A 108 -28.34 -5.74 15.91
N GLU A 109 -27.93 -5.51 17.15
CA GLU A 109 -27.83 -4.18 17.76
C GLU A 109 -26.54 -3.42 17.37
N LEU A 110 -25.56 -4.14 16.82
CA LEU A 110 -24.31 -3.54 16.34
C LEU A 110 -24.46 -3.04 14.90
N SER A 111 -23.66 -2.04 14.55
CA SER A 111 -23.40 -1.69 13.14
C SER A 111 -22.46 -2.71 12.50
N TRP A 112 -22.89 -3.98 12.41
CA TRP A 112 -22.06 -5.12 12.03
C TRP A 112 -21.34 -4.90 10.70
N ASP A 113 -22.04 -4.47 9.67
CA ASP A 113 -21.49 -4.10 8.35
C ASP A 113 -20.37 -3.06 8.44
N SER A 114 -20.53 -2.06 9.31
CA SER A 114 -19.51 -1.04 9.53
C SER A 114 -18.27 -1.65 10.18
N VAL A 115 -18.47 -2.51 11.18
CA VAL A 115 -17.42 -3.21 11.92
C VAL A 115 -16.63 -4.12 10.99
N THR A 116 -17.28 -5.03 10.28
CA THR A 116 -16.66 -5.99 9.37
C THR A 116 -15.94 -5.27 8.22
N ARG A 117 -16.51 -4.18 7.67
CA ARG A 117 -15.84 -3.34 6.66
C ARG A 117 -14.55 -2.73 7.21
N LYS A 118 -14.57 -2.24 8.45
CA LYS A 118 -13.39 -1.68 9.11
C LYS A 118 -12.36 -2.77 9.43
N MET A 119 -12.79 -3.96 9.86
CA MET A 119 -11.92 -5.10 10.12
C MET A 119 -11.24 -5.59 8.84
N HIS A 120 -11.98 -5.74 7.75
CA HIS A 120 -11.46 -6.19 6.46
C HIS A 120 -10.36 -5.28 5.90
N LYS A 121 -10.31 -3.98 6.24
CA LYS A 121 -9.16 -3.11 5.90
C LYS A 121 -7.83 -3.65 6.43
N GLY A 122 -7.85 -4.53 7.44
CA GLY A 122 -6.70 -5.29 7.92
C GLY A 122 -6.01 -6.16 6.88
N VAL A 123 -6.72 -6.62 5.85
CA VAL A 123 -6.15 -7.41 4.76
C VAL A 123 -5.01 -6.68 4.04
N MET A 124 -5.01 -5.33 4.06
CA MET A 124 -3.92 -4.51 3.53
C MET A 124 -2.62 -4.65 4.33
N TYR A 125 -2.73 -4.94 5.63
CA TYR A 125 -1.64 -4.92 6.60
C TYR A 125 -1.24 -6.30 7.12
N GLY A 126 -2.02 -7.34 6.80
CA GLY A 126 -1.83 -8.71 7.28
C GLY A 126 -2.67 -9.02 8.52
N TYR A 127 -3.13 -8.00 9.26
CA TYR A 127 -4.00 -8.21 10.42
C TYR A 127 -4.84 -6.97 10.76
N SER A 128 -5.85 -7.18 11.61
CA SER A 128 -6.74 -6.16 12.16
C SER A 128 -6.96 -6.41 13.64
N VAL A 129 -7.35 -5.34 14.34
CA VAL A 129 -7.58 -5.37 15.78
C VAL A 129 -8.84 -4.56 16.08
N ALA A 130 -9.78 -5.13 16.82
CA ALA A 130 -10.92 -4.42 17.37
C ALA A 130 -11.02 -4.60 18.88
N GLU A 131 -11.42 -3.54 19.58
CA GLU A 131 -11.71 -3.59 21.02
C GLU A 131 -13.21 -3.86 21.21
N CYS A 132 -13.54 -4.95 21.89
CA CYS A 132 -14.89 -5.28 22.32
C CYS A 132 -15.24 -4.43 23.54
N MET A 133 -16.35 -3.73 23.48
CA MET A 133 -16.87 -2.91 24.56
C MET A 133 -17.93 -3.71 25.29
N TRP A 134 -17.56 -4.30 26.41
CA TRP A 134 -18.45 -5.12 27.20
C TRP A 134 -19.37 -4.28 28.07
N GLY A 135 -20.62 -4.69 28.13
CA GLY A 135 -21.63 -4.19 29.05
C GLY A 135 -22.19 -5.28 29.94
N ARG A 136 -23.30 -4.97 30.60
CA ARG A 136 -24.02 -5.91 31.44
C ARG A 136 -25.50 -5.61 31.38
N ASP A 137 -26.29 -6.63 31.08
CA ASP A 137 -27.75 -6.59 31.20
C ASP A 137 -28.21 -7.67 32.17
N GLY A 138 -28.70 -7.24 33.34
CA GLY A 138 -29.02 -8.11 34.46
C GLY A 138 -27.87 -9.05 34.85
N GLY A 139 -28.07 -10.34 34.59
CA GLY A 139 -27.11 -11.41 34.88
C GLY A 139 -26.13 -11.72 33.75
N ARG A 140 -26.31 -11.17 32.53
CA ARG A 140 -25.50 -11.48 31.35
C ARG A 140 -24.52 -10.37 31.02
N ILE A 141 -23.38 -10.74 30.44
CA ILE A 141 -22.44 -9.81 29.80
C ILE A 141 -22.95 -9.54 28.38
N THR A 142 -22.98 -8.28 27.98
CA THR A 142 -23.40 -7.83 26.63
C THR A 142 -22.22 -7.29 25.84
N LEU A 143 -22.35 -7.26 24.51
CA LEU A 143 -21.41 -6.64 23.59
C LEU A 143 -21.97 -5.31 23.08
N ASP A 144 -21.73 -4.23 23.82
CA ASP A 144 -22.33 -2.92 23.57
C ASP A 144 -21.80 -2.23 22.31
N ASP A 145 -20.52 -2.46 21.95
CA ASP A 145 -19.87 -1.87 20.77
C ASP A 145 -18.61 -2.66 20.38
N ILE A 146 -18.19 -2.56 19.12
CA ILE A 146 -16.91 -3.08 18.61
C ILE A 146 -16.12 -1.96 17.94
N ARG A 147 -15.02 -1.56 18.58
CA ARG A 147 -14.18 -0.45 18.13
C ARG A 147 -12.95 -0.94 17.40
N VAL A 148 -13.05 -0.99 16.07
CA VAL A 148 -11.88 -1.29 15.22
C VAL A 148 -10.78 -0.24 15.42
N ARG A 149 -9.59 -0.71 15.78
CA ARG A 149 -8.42 0.12 16.05
C ARG A 149 -7.42 -0.01 14.91
N LYS A 150 -6.54 0.99 14.77
CA LYS A 150 -5.50 0.95 13.74
C LYS A 150 -4.44 -0.09 14.13
N PRO A 151 -4.07 -1.03 13.22
CA PRO A 151 -3.20 -2.15 13.55
C PRO A 151 -1.79 -1.70 13.95
N TRP A 152 -1.23 -0.64 13.34
CA TRP A 152 0.09 -0.08 13.69
C TRP A 152 0.23 0.45 15.13
N ARG A 153 -0.87 0.52 15.89
CA ARG A 153 -0.82 0.80 17.34
C ARG A 153 -0.38 -0.43 18.14
N PHE A 154 -0.39 -1.61 17.53
CA PHE A 154 -0.17 -2.88 18.20
C PHE A 154 1.05 -3.61 17.63
N GLY A 155 1.51 -4.60 18.38
CA GLY A 155 2.40 -5.65 17.94
C GLY A 155 2.13 -6.90 18.76
N PHE A 156 2.86 -7.96 18.48
CA PHE A 156 2.73 -9.21 19.20
C PHE A 156 3.98 -9.48 20.01
N GLY A 157 3.82 -9.93 21.24
CA GLY A 157 4.92 -10.42 22.05
C GLY A 157 5.36 -11.81 21.62
N LYS A 158 6.35 -12.36 22.34
CA LYS A 158 7.02 -13.62 21.96
C LYS A 158 6.12 -14.84 22.02
N SER A 159 5.04 -14.80 22.78
CA SER A 159 4.05 -15.87 22.89
C SER A 159 2.79 -15.57 22.05
N GLY A 160 2.89 -14.63 21.11
CA GLY A 160 1.76 -14.20 20.28
C GLY A 160 0.78 -13.26 20.99
N GLU A 161 1.10 -12.80 22.20
CA GLU A 161 0.19 -11.95 22.97
C GLU A 161 0.11 -10.53 22.37
N LEU A 162 -1.11 -10.01 22.21
CA LEU A 162 -1.32 -8.67 21.65
C LEU A 162 -0.83 -7.61 22.63
N LYS A 163 0.05 -6.73 22.17
CA LYS A 163 0.59 -5.60 22.94
C LYS A 163 0.30 -4.28 22.25
N LEU A 164 -0.09 -3.28 23.04
CA LEU A 164 -0.19 -1.89 22.60
C LEU A 164 1.18 -1.22 22.67
N ARG A 165 1.57 -0.54 21.59
CA ARG A 165 2.77 0.29 21.52
C ARG A 165 2.44 1.67 22.11
N VAL A 166 3.15 2.06 23.17
CA VAL A 166 2.99 3.36 23.84
C VAL A 166 4.36 4.02 23.97
N LEU A 167 4.65 5.00 23.10
CA LEU A 167 5.97 5.65 23.03
C LEU A 167 7.08 4.59 22.82
N ALA A 168 7.99 4.46 23.80
CA ALA A 168 9.09 3.50 23.78
C ALA A 168 8.78 2.19 24.52
N GLU A 169 7.57 2.05 25.07
CA GLU A 169 7.16 0.89 25.87
C GLU A 169 6.05 0.10 25.17
N THR A 170 5.88 -1.14 25.61
CA THR A 170 4.73 -1.97 25.23
C THR A 170 3.89 -2.34 26.44
N ARG A 171 2.58 -2.49 26.24
CA ARG A 171 1.66 -2.92 27.29
C ARG A 171 0.86 -4.11 26.81
N LEU A 172 0.80 -5.16 27.63
CA LEU A 172 -0.06 -6.32 27.37
C LEU A 172 -1.52 -5.89 27.31
N MET A 173 -2.24 -6.33 26.29
CA MET A 173 -3.68 -6.12 26.20
C MET A 173 -4.43 -7.14 27.07
N PRO A 174 -5.50 -6.71 27.76
CA PRO A 174 -6.34 -7.63 28.52
C PRO A 174 -6.85 -8.78 27.68
N GLU A 175 -6.90 -9.97 28.28
CA GLU A 175 -7.56 -11.13 27.69
C GLU A 175 -9.06 -10.85 27.45
N ARG A 176 -9.65 -11.55 26.47
CA ARG A 176 -11.08 -11.47 26.12
C ARG A 176 -11.58 -10.04 25.90
N LYS A 177 -10.72 -9.15 25.37
CA LYS A 177 -11.09 -7.76 25.08
C LYS A 177 -10.82 -7.34 23.64
N PHE A 178 -9.87 -7.97 22.97
CA PHE A 178 -9.46 -7.59 21.62
C PHE A 178 -9.67 -8.71 20.63
N TRP A 179 -10.52 -8.48 19.63
CA TRP A 179 -10.68 -9.34 18.47
C TRP A 179 -9.55 -9.07 17.48
N VAL A 180 -8.79 -10.11 17.14
CA VAL A 180 -7.72 -10.07 16.14
C VAL A 180 -8.10 -10.99 14.99
N ALA A 181 -7.96 -10.49 13.76
CA ALA A 181 -8.06 -11.29 12.55
C ALA A 181 -6.77 -11.13 11.74
N THR A 182 -6.22 -12.22 11.24
CA THR A 182 -4.92 -12.28 10.54
C THR A 182 -5.12 -12.93 9.16
N TRP A 183 -4.60 -12.29 8.11
CA TRP A 183 -4.72 -12.68 6.71
C TRP A 183 -3.37 -13.06 6.12
N GLY A 184 -3.38 -14.05 5.22
CA GLY A 184 -2.20 -14.41 4.43
C GLY A 184 -1.04 -14.93 5.27
N ALA A 185 -1.32 -15.47 6.46
CA ALA A 185 -0.33 -16.24 7.21
C ALA A 185 -0.07 -17.56 6.49
N ASP A 186 1.20 -17.89 6.32
CA ASP A 186 1.71 -19.16 5.78
C ASP A 186 2.26 -20.08 6.88
N ASP A 187 2.30 -19.59 8.13
CA ASP A 187 2.76 -20.28 9.32
C ASP A 187 1.95 -19.87 10.57
N ASP A 188 2.07 -20.66 11.64
CA ASP A 188 1.51 -20.37 12.96
C ASP A 188 2.53 -19.67 13.90
N ASP A 189 3.76 -19.48 13.44
CA ASP A 189 4.87 -18.90 14.22
C ASP A 189 4.79 -17.36 14.28
N SER A 190 4.17 -16.74 13.27
CA SER A 190 4.07 -15.29 13.08
C SER A 190 2.62 -14.80 13.12
N PRO A 191 2.24 -14.03 14.15
CA PRO A 191 0.87 -13.52 14.26
C PRO A 191 0.52 -12.38 13.28
N TYR A 192 1.49 -11.83 12.55
CA TYR A 192 1.30 -10.63 11.72
C TYR A 192 0.62 -10.90 10.37
N GLY A 193 0.71 -12.13 9.85
CA GLY A 193 0.28 -12.48 8.49
C GLY A 193 1.02 -11.71 7.38
N THR A 194 0.61 -11.95 6.13
CA THR A 194 1.13 -11.27 4.94
C THR A 194 0.01 -10.52 4.23
N GLY A 195 -0.05 -9.20 4.44
CA GLY A 195 -1.08 -8.35 3.86
C GLY A 195 -0.89 -8.04 2.38
N LEU A 196 -1.97 -7.60 1.71
CA LEU A 196 -1.91 -7.15 0.30
C LEU A 196 -0.90 -6.03 0.07
N GLY A 197 -0.60 -5.22 1.08
CA GLY A 197 0.38 -4.15 0.99
C GLY A 197 1.77 -4.65 0.56
N TYR A 198 2.17 -5.84 1.00
CA TYR A 198 3.41 -6.50 0.60
C TYR A 198 3.48 -6.71 -0.92
N HIS A 199 2.41 -7.27 -1.50
CA HIS A 199 2.31 -7.54 -2.93
C HIS A 199 2.08 -6.28 -3.76
N LEU A 200 1.34 -5.31 -3.23
CA LEU A 200 0.95 -4.08 -3.93
C LEU A 200 2.04 -3.00 -3.96
N TRP A 201 3.04 -3.08 -3.08
CA TRP A 201 4.06 -2.06 -2.96
C TRP A 201 4.79 -1.80 -4.27
N TRP A 202 5.35 -2.84 -4.90
CA TRP A 202 6.11 -2.71 -6.14
C TRP A 202 5.26 -2.27 -7.33
N PRO A 203 4.08 -2.87 -7.60
CA PRO A 203 3.18 -2.39 -8.65
C PRO A 203 2.82 -0.91 -8.52
N CYS A 204 2.43 -0.46 -7.33
CA CYS A 204 2.09 0.94 -7.10
C CYS A 204 3.30 1.87 -7.26
N TYR A 205 4.47 1.45 -6.76
CA TYR A 205 5.69 2.24 -6.86
C TYR A 205 6.13 2.40 -8.33
N LEU A 206 6.13 1.32 -9.10
CA LEU A 206 6.55 1.30 -10.50
C LEU A 206 5.55 2.06 -11.39
N LYS A 207 4.23 1.86 -11.18
CA LYS A 207 3.17 2.64 -11.84
C LYS A 207 3.35 4.13 -11.62
N ARG A 208 3.50 4.58 -10.37
CA ARG A 208 3.68 6.00 -10.03
C ARG A 208 4.94 6.60 -10.66
N ASN A 209 6.03 5.85 -10.73
CA ASN A 209 7.24 6.33 -11.41
C ASN A 209 7.06 6.37 -12.93
N GLY A 210 6.43 5.36 -13.53
CA GLY A 210 6.06 5.36 -14.95
C GLY A 210 5.20 6.57 -15.31
N ALA A 211 4.23 6.92 -14.48
CA ALA A 211 3.32 8.04 -14.72
C ALA A 211 4.07 9.39 -14.72
N LYS A 212 5.09 9.55 -13.86
CA LYS A 212 5.98 10.73 -13.88
C LYS A 212 6.76 10.81 -15.18
N PHE A 213 7.33 9.70 -15.65
CA PHE A 213 8.05 9.67 -16.92
C PHE A 213 7.13 9.92 -18.11
N TRP A 214 5.92 9.37 -18.09
CA TRP A 214 4.93 9.64 -19.13
C TRP A 214 4.54 11.12 -19.16
N SER A 215 4.28 11.73 -18.00
CA SER A 215 3.98 13.16 -17.91
C SER A 215 5.13 14.02 -18.47
N ALA A 216 6.38 13.71 -18.11
CA ALA A 216 7.55 14.40 -18.64
C ALA A 216 7.77 14.16 -20.15
N PHE A 217 7.43 12.96 -20.65
CA PHE A 217 7.47 12.64 -22.07
C PHE A 217 6.42 13.45 -22.84
N LEU A 218 5.18 13.52 -22.34
CA LEU A 218 4.11 14.31 -22.95
C LEU A 218 4.46 15.80 -22.97
N ASP A 219 5.08 16.32 -21.91
CA ASP A 219 5.57 17.71 -21.86
C ASP A 219 6.62 17.96 -22.95
N LYS A 220 7.60 17.06 -23.10
CA LYS A 220 8.61 17.16 -24.16
C LYS A 220 8.05 16.95 -25.58
N PHE A 221 7.02 16.12 -25.72
CA PHE A 221 6.34 15.90 -27.00
C PHE A 221 5.50 17.12 -27.41
N GLY A 222 4.79 17.73 -26.45
CA GLY A 222 4.04 18.96 -26.68
C GLY A 222 4.92 20.20 -26.83
N MET A 223 6.12 20.19 -26.23
CA MET A 223 7.10 21.27 -26.28
C MET A 223 8.49 20.75 -26.63
N PRO A 224 8.73 20.41 -27.91
CA PRO A 224 10.01 19.85 -28.32
C PRO A 224 11.15 20.86 -28.16
N SER A 225 12.34 20.35 -27.88
CA SER A 225 13.53 21.19 -27.72
C SER A 225 14.03 21.67 -29.08
N THR A 226 14.34 22.95 -29.21
CA THR A 226 14.93 23.54 -30.42
C THR A 226 16.44 23.65 -30.29
N LYS A 227 17.20 23.19 -31.29
CA LYS A 227 18.63 23.42 -31.43
C LYS A 227 18.86 24.54 -32.44
N ALA A 228 19.54 25.60 -32.02
CA ALA A 228 20.03 26.64 -32.92
C ALA A 228 21.51 26.42 -33.22
N THR A 229 21.87 26.38 -34.48
CA THR A 229 23.25 26.31 -34.96
C THR A 229 23.61 27.64 -35.62
N TYR A 230 24.80 28.16 -35.33
CA TYR A 230 25.33 29.41 -35.89
C TYR A 230 26.75 29.21 -36.43
N PRO A 231 27.22 30.05 -37.38
CA PRO A 231 28.55 29.92 -37.99
C PRO A 231 29.71 30.07 -36.99
N ASN A 232 30.84 29.42 -37.27
CA ASN A 232 32.06 29.59 -36.49
C ASN A 232 32.58 31.03 -36.64
N GLY A 233 32.74 31.74 -35.51
CA GLY A 233 33.13 33.14 -35.48
C GLY A 233 31.97 34.13 -35.27
N ALA A 234 30.73 33.64 -35.08
CA ALA A 234 29.59 34.49 -34.77
C ALA A 234 29.81 35.37 -33.53
N THR A 235 29.39 36.63 -33.64
CA THR A 235 29.39 37.62 -32.57
C THR A 235 28.37 37.26 -31.48
N GLU A 236 28.49 37.86 -30.29
CA GLU A 236 27.55 37.60 -29.19
C GLU A 236 26.11 38.04 -29.55
N GLU A 237 25.94 39.12 -30.31
CA GLU A 237 24.63 39.59 -30.79
C GLU A 237 23.96 38.59 -31.74
N GLU A 238 24.74 37.96 -32.62
CA GLU A 238 24.27 36.92 -33.54
C GLU A 238 23.87 35.64 -32.80
N LYS A 239 24.62 35.24 -31.76
CA LYS A 239 24.26 34.11 -30.89
C LYS A 239 22.95 34.39 -30.14
N GLU A 240 22.78 35.60 -29.61
CA GLU A 240 21.56 35.98 -28.91
C GLU A 240 20.35 36.01 -29.86
N THR A 241 20.55 36.49 -31.09
CA THR A 241 19.51 36.51 -32.15
C THR A 241 19.09 35.10 -32.53
N ALA A 242 20.03 34.16 -32.71
CA ALA A 242 19.73 32.76 -32.97
C ALA A 242 19.00 32.08 -31.81
N LEU A 243 19.37 32.39 -30.57
CA LEU A 243 18.69 31.89 -29.38
C LEU A 243 17.27 32.46 -29.25
N ARG A 244 17.08 33.74 -29.57
CA ARG A 244 15.78 34.41 -29.58
C ARG A 244 14.87 33.83 -30.66
N ALA A 245 15.40 33.59 -31.86
CA ALA A 245 14.70 32.92 -32.94
C ALA A 245 14.27 31.49 -32.58
N ALA A 246 15.15 30.71 -31.93
CA ALA A 246 14.79 29.36 -31.45
C ALA A 246 13.74 29.38 -30.32
N ARG A 247 13.75 30.39 -29.46
CA ARG A 247 12.69 30.62 -28.48
C ARG A 247 11.38 31.05 -29.14
N ALA A 248 11.44 31.91 -30.15
CA ALA A 248 10.27 32.34 -30.91
C ALA A 248 9.63 31.17 -31.66
N LEU A 249 10.41 30.27 -32.25
CA LEU A 249 9.89 29.06 -32.92
C LEU A 249 9.09 28.13 -31.98
N ARG A 250 9.36 28.20 -30.67
CA ARG A 250 8.60 27.47 -29.65
C ARG A 250 7.16 27.98 -29.51
N SER A 251 6.92 29.27 -29.78
CA SER A 251 5.62 29.94 -29.63
C SER A 251 4.97 30.32 -30.95
N GLU A 252 5.77 30.54 -31.99
CA GLU A 252 5.38 31.07 -33.30
C GLU A 252 5.65 30.02 -34.37
N SER A 253 4.68 29.80 -35.26
CA SER A 253 4.71 28.70 -36.25
C SER A 253 5.73 28.90 -37.37
N ALA A 254 6.35 30.08 -37.49
CA ALA A 254 7.35 30.40 -38.50
C ALA A 254 8.30 31.49 -37.99
N VAL A 255 9.60 31.34 -38.27
CA VAL A 255 10.64 32.31 -37.91
C VAL A 255 11.53 32.55 -39.12
N ALA A 256 11.74 33.82 -39.48
CA ALA A 256 12.68 34.21 -40.54
C ALA A 256 14.08 34.38 -39.94
N MET A 257 15.10 33.84 -40.60
CA MET A 257 16.50 33.93 -40.17
C MET A 257 17.45 34.30 -41.31
N PRO A 258 18.60 34.94 -41.00
CA PRO A 258 19.65 35.19 -41.98
C PRO A 258 20.23 33.90 -42.56
N GLU A 259 20.75 33.98 -43.78
CA GLU A 259 21.38 32.86 -44.49
C GLU A 259 22.59 32.33 -43.69
N GLY A 260 22.65 31.01 -43.44
CA GLY A 260 23.71 30.36 -42.64
C GLY A 260 23.35 30.02 -41.19
N PHE A 261 22.15 30.40 -40.70
CA PHE A 261 21.61 29.95 -39.42
C PHE A 261 20.63 28.80 -39.61
N GLU A 262 20.67 27.83 -38.70
CA GLU A 262 19.79 26.67 -38.75
C GLU A 262 19.12 26.44 -37.40
N ILE A 263 17.78 26.36 -37.39
CA ILE A 263 17.03 25.90 -36.22
C ILE A 263 16.41 24.55 -36.55
N GLN A 264 16.75 23.54 -35.74
CA GLN A 264 16.18 22.21 -35.82
C GLN A 264 15.33 21.93 -34.59
N ILE A 265 14.12 21.43 -34.80
CA ILE A 265 13.33 20.83 -33.72
C ILE A 265 13.93 19.45 -33.45
N LEU A 266 14.44 19.25 -32.23
CA LEU A 266 14.92 17.96 -31.76
C LEU A 266 13.71 17.13 -31.35
N GLU A 267 13.15 16.40 -32.30
CA GLU A 267 12.17 15.37 -32.01
C GLU A 267 12.85 14.22 -31.25
N ALA A 268 12.16 13.67 -30.25
CA ALA A 268 12.55 12.40 -29.67
C ALA A 268 12.24 11.31 -30.69
N SER A 269 13.18 11.02 -31.59
CA SER A 269 13.04 9.96 -32.60
C SER A 269 13.14 8.59 -31.93
N GLY A 270 12.03 8.12 -31.38
CA GLY A 270 11.90 6.77 -30.83
C GLY A 270 10.70 6.07 -31.44
N LYS A 271 10.92 5.32 -32.53
CA LYS A 271 9.98 4.30 -33.02
C LYS A 271 9.98 3.08 -32.09
N GLY A 272 9.87 3.30 -30.78
CA GLY A 272 9.75 2.22 -29.80
C GLY A 272 8.30 1.75 -29.77
N THR A 273 8.06 0.46 -30.01
CA THR A 273 6.74 -0.18 -29.90
C THR A 273 6.18 -0.20 -28.48
N ALA A 274 6.97 0.11 -27.45
CA ALA A 274 6.54 0.16 -26.06
C ALA A 274 6.04 1.57 -25.70
N SER A 275 4.75 1.71 -25.45
CA SER A 275 4.15 2.97 -24.98
C SER A 275 4.16 3.06 -23.45
N TYR A 276 4.27 4.29 -22.93
CA TYR A 276 4.10 4.53 -21.49
C TYR A 276 2.70 4.17 -21.00
N GLU A 277 1.69 4.27 -21.86
CA GLU A 277 0.32 3.87 -21.58
C GLU A 277 0.21 2.37 -21.33
N GLU A 278 0.79 1.53 -22.20
CA GLU A 278 0.83 0.09 -22.01
C GLU A 278 1.58 -0.30 -20.72
N PHE A 279 2.64 0.44 -20.36
CA PHE A 279 3.34 0.23 -19.10
C PHE A 279 2.44 0.52 -17.89
N LEU A 280 1.68 1.63 -17.89
CA LEU A 280 0.74 1.91 -16.80
C LEU A 280 -0.37 0.86 -16.74
N LYS A 281 -0.93 0.49 -17.89
CA LYS A 281 -1.98 -0.53 -18.00
C LYS A 281 -1.52 -1.89 -17.49
N TYR A 282 -0.27 -2.27 -17.77
CA TYR A 282 0.31 -3.51 -17.24
C TYR A 282 0.28 -3.53 -15.70
N TRP A 283 0.65 -2.42 -15.06
CA TRP A 283 0.62 -2.35 -13.60
C TRP A 283 -0.79 -2.26 -13.03
N ASP A 284 -1.73 -1.60 -13.72
CA ASP A 284 -3.15 -1.62 -13.33
C ASP A 284 -3.75 -3.03 -13.39
N ASP A 285 -3.38 -3.81 -14.42
CA ASP A 285 -3.75 -5.22 -14.55
C ASP A 285 -3.11 -6.08 -13.45
N ALA A 286 -1.85 -5.81 -13.08
CA ALA A 286 -1.18 -6.51 -11.98
C ALA A 286 -1.84 -6.21 -10.63
N ILE A 287 -2.16 -4.94 -10.36
CA ILE A 287 -2.89 -4.51 -9.16
C ILE A 287 -4.27 -5.19 -9.09
N ALA A 288 -4.97 -5.26 -10.22
CA ALA A 288 -6.26 -5.94 -10.31
C ALA A 288 -6.17 -7.43 -9.95
N LYS A 289 -5.19 -8.14 -10.50
CA LYS A 289 -4.95 -9.55 -10.17
C LYS A 289 -4.64 -9.77 -8.69
N ILE A 290 -3.86 -8.88 -8.07
CA ILE A 290 -3.53 -9.00 -6.65
C ILE A 290 -4.76 -8.80 -5.76
N ILE A 291 -5.61 -7.81 -6.08
CA ILE A 291 -6.75 -7.46 -5.22
C ILE A 291 -7.97 -8.35 -5.47
N LEU A 292 -8.28 -8.65 -6.73
CA LEU A 292 -9.50 -9.34 -7.15
C LEU A 292 -9.26 -10.76 -7.71
N GLY A 293 -8.02 -11.21 -7.82
CA GLY A 293 -7.68 -12.47 -8.52
C GLY A 293 -7.74 -12.39 -10.04
N GLN A 294 -8.21 -11.26 -10.59
CA GLN A 294 -8.49 -11.10 -12.02
C GLN A 294 -8.21 -9.68 -12.53
N THR A 295 -7.91 -9.56 -13.82
CA THR A 295 -7.90 -8.25 -14.50
C THR A 295 -9.33 -7.80 -14.76
N GLY A 296 -9.63 -6.51 -14.55
CA GLY A 296 -10.99 -5.97 -14.58
C GLY A 296 -11.84 -6.30 -15.81
N THR A 297 -13.15 -6.11 -15.65
CA THR A 297 -14.23 -6.40 -16.61
C THR A 297 -14.15 -5.64 -17.95
N THR A 298 -13.22 -4.69 -18.11
CA THR A 298 -13.07 -3.85 -19.32
C THR A 298 -12.33 -4.55 -20.48
N ARG A 299 -12.24 -5.88 -20.45
CA ARG A 299 -11.96 -6.68 -21.67
C ARG A 299 -13.26 -7.30 -22.16
N GLN A 300 -14.26 -6.47 -22.44
CA GLN A 300 -15.48 -6.79 -23.22
C GLN A 300 -15.17 -7.07 -24.71
N GLY A 301 -13.99 -7.61 -25.01
CA GLY A 301 -13.59 -8.00 -26.35
C GLY A 301 -13.63 -9.52 -26.49
N GLN A 302 -14.71 -10.03 -27.08
CA GLN A 302 -14.83 -11.31 -27.81
C GLN A 302 -15.37 -12.59 -27.15
N TYR A 303 -15.67 -12.69 -25.84
CA TYR A 303 -16.18 -13.95 -25.30
C TYR A 303 -17.37 -13.77 -24.35
N ALA A 304 -18.59 -14.03 -24.86
CA ALA A 304 -19.77 -14.27 -24.04
C ALA A 304 -19.55 -15.59 -23.27
N GLY A 305 -19.18 -15.51 -21.99
CA GLY A 305 -18.83 -16.65 -21.14
C GLY A 305 -17.70 -16.38 -20.15
N THR A 306 -16.95 -15.28 -20.32
CA THR A 306 -15.97 -14.84 -19.30
C THR A 306 -16.63 -14.15 -18.11
N GLY A 307 -17.81 -13.54 -18.27
CA GLY A 307 -18.53 -12.85 -17.18
C GLY A 307 -18.80 -13.75 -15.97
N ASP A 308 -19.39 -14.92 -16.19
CA ASP A 308 -19.77 -15.86 -15.12
C ASP A 308 -18.55 -16.40 -14.38
N ILE A 309 -17.44 -16.65 -15.09
CA ILE A 309 -16.17 -17.09 -14.49
C ILE A 309 -15.58 -15.99 -13.61
N LEU A 310 -15.62 -14.73 -14.10
CA LEU A 310 -15.08 -13.59 -13.34
C LEU A 310 -15.91 -13.30 -12.09
N GLU A 311 -17.22 -13.51 -12.16
CA GLU A 311 -18.11 -13.42 -11.00
C GLU A 311 -17.84 -14.55 -10.00
N GLY A 312 -17.61 -15.77 -10.48
CA GLY A 312 -17.22 -16.92 -9.66
C GLY A 312 -15.93 -16.70 -8.87
N VAL A 313 -14.85 -16.25 -9.52
CA VAL A 313 -13.57 -15.95 -8.85
C VAL A 313 -13.74 -14.87 -7.78
N LYS A 314 -14.52 -13.82 -8.09
CA LYS A 314 -14.84 -12.78 -7.11
C LYS A 314 -15.61 -13.37 -5.92
N ALA A 315 -16.64 -14.17 -6.18
CA ALA A 315 -17.45 -14.78 -5.13
C ALA A 315 -16.63 -15.70 -4.21
N GLU A 316 -15.76 -16.55 -4.77
CA GLU A 316 -14.84 -17.41 -3.99
C GLU A 316 -13.93 -16.59 -3.08
N MET A 317 -13.36 -15.51 -3.59
CA MET A 317 -12.47 -14.66 -2.80
C MET A 317 -13.22 -13.90 -1.70
N ILE A 318 -14.44 -13.42 -1.97
CA ILE A 318 -15.28 -12.77 -0.96
C ILE A 318 -15.70 -13.77 0.11
N LYS A 319 -16.04 -15.00 -0.28
CA LYS A 319 -16.32 -16.07 0.67
C LYS A 319 -15.12 -16.34 1.57
N ALA A 320 -13.92 -16.45 1.02
CA ALA A 320 -12.71 -16.65 1.81
C ALA A 320 -12.46 -15.51 2.82
N ASP A 321 -12.73 -14.26 2.43
CA ASP A 321 -12.64 -13.11 3.35
C ASP A 321 -13.69 -13.17 4.46
N ALA A 322 -14.92 -13.57 4.13
CA ALA A 322 -16.02 -13.73 5.08
C ALA A 322 -15.73 -14.87 6.07
N ASP A 323 -15.34 -16.03 5.56
CA ASP A 323 -15.00 -17.22 6.35
C ASP A 323 -13.91 -16.90 7.37
N LEU A 324 -12.85 -16.19 6.98
CA LEU A 324 -11.76 -15.79 7.88
C LEU A 324 -12.24 -14.84 8.98
N LEU A 325 -13.06 -13.83 8.63
CA LEU A 325 -13.63 -12.91 9.62
C LEU A 325 -14.54 -13.66 10.60
N CYS A 326 -15.42 -14.50 10.09
CA CYS A 326 -16.32 -15.33 10.91
C CYS A 326 -15.54 -16.28 11.81
N GLU A 327 -14.55 -17.00 11.29
CA GLU A 327 -13.69 -17.90 12.06
C GLU A 327 -12.97 -17.15 13.19
N SER A 328 -12.35 -15.99 12.88
CA SER A 328 -11.65 -15.19 13.88
C SER A 328 -12.58 -14.62 14.96
N PHE A 329 -13.82 -14.27 14.58
CA PHE A 329 -14.83 -13.80 15.53
C PHE A 329 -15.35 -14.95 16.39
N ASN A 330 -15.59 -16.11 15.78
CA ASN A 330 -16.07 -17.32 16.45
C ASN A 330 -15.08 -17.81 17.50
N ARG A 331 -13.79 -17.86 17.17
CA ARG A 331 -12.72 -18.25 18.12
C ARG A 331 -12.49 -17.24 19.25
N GLY A 332 -12.95 -16.01 19.09
CA GLY A 332 -12.75 -14.94 20.04
C GLY A 332 -14.08 -14.46 20.63
N PRO A 333 -14.58 -13.28 20.22
CA PRO A 333 -15.75 -12.65 20.84
C PRO A 333 -16.99 -13.54 20.99
N ALA A 334 -17.31 -14.37 20.00
CA ALA A 334 -18.51 -15.22 20.08
C ALA A 334 -18.41 -16.18 21.27
N VAL A 335 -17.30 -16.93 21.37
CA VAL A 335 -17.04 -17.84 22.50
C VAL A 335 -17.02 -17.07 23.82
N TRP A 336 -16.37 -15.90 23.89
CA TRP A 336 -16.31 -15.13 25.15
C TRP A 336 -17.68 -14.68 25.65
N LEU A 337 -18.63 -14.49 24.74
CA LEU A 337 -19.99 -14.03 25.02
C LEU A 337 -20.93 -15.18 25.41
N THR A 338 -20.64 -16.41 24.95
CA THR A 338 -21.54 -17.56 25.08
C THR A 338 -21.00 -18.71 25.95
N GLU A 339 -19.83 -18.59 26.58
CA GLU A 339 -19.17 -19.65 27.37
C GLU A 339 -19.67 -19.81 28.84
N TRP A 340 -20.95 -19.53 29.12
CA TRP A 340 -21.52 -19.54 30.48
C TRP A 340 -22.19 -20.85 30.90
#